data_AF-A0A6G0WXA2-F1
#
_entry.id   AF-A0A6G0WXA2-F1
#
_cell.length_a   1.000
_cell.length_b   1.000
_cell.length_c   1.000
_cell.angle_alpha   90.00
_cell.angle_beta   90.00
_cell.angle_gamma   90.00
#
_symmetry.space_group_name_H-M   'P 1'
#
loop_
_entity.id
_entity.type
_entity.pdbx_description
1 polymer ?
#
loop_
_entity_poly.entity_id
_entity_poly.type
_entity_poly.pdbx_seq_one_letter_code
_entity_poly.pdbx_strand_id
1 'polypeptide(L)'
;MAWTHSSMYTTDLSKSRACKRGRVCKFKHAERIALLKTAGVDLREIASYCGEAIDIRQSRAEAIIEYRREKLRAREAEIESFDDEPTPKRRRMYYPTATMA
;
A
#
# COMPACT_ATOMS: atom_id res chain seq x y z
N MET A 1 8.02 9.21 42.10
CA MET A 1 7.10 8.39 41.28
C MET A 1 6.35 9.34 40.37
N ALA A 2 6.49 9.23 39.05
CA ALA A 2 5.81 10.11 38.11
C ALA A 2 4.40 9.59 37.84
N TRP A 3 3.37 10.38 38.13
CA TRP A 3 2.00 10.08 37.73
C TRP A 3 1.87 10.24 36.21
N THR A 4 1.85 9.12 35.49
CA THR A 4 1.51 9.11 34.07
C THR A 4 -0.01 9.12 33.93
N HIS A 5 -0.59 10.31 33.74
CA HIS A 5 -1.98 10.43 33.34
C HIS A 5 -2.11 10.02 31.87
N SER A 6 -2.63 8.82 31.61
CA SER A 6 -3.03 8.39 30.27
C SER A 6 -4.55 8.42 30.14
N SER A 7 -5.07 9.24 29.23
CA SER A 7 -6.46 9.20 28.80
C SER A 7 -6.53 8.41 27.49
N MET A 8 -7.42 7.41 27.41
CA MET A 8 -7.61 6.59 26.22
C MET A 8 -9.09 6.62 25.82
N TYR A 9 -9.36 6.94 24.57
CA TYR A 9 -10.70 6.98 24.00
C TYR A 9 -10.84 5.87 22.96
N THR A 10 -11.86 5.03 23.10
CA THR A 10 -12.14 3.93 22.17
C THR A 10 -13.55 4.09 21.61
N THR A 11 -13.66 4.13 20.28
CA THR A 11 -14.95 4.14 19.57
C THR A 11 -15.22 2.76 18.96
N ASP A 12 -16.35 2.15 19.31
CA ASP A 12 -16.76 0.86 18.76
C ASP A 12 -17.34 1.05 17.34
N LEU A 13 -16.67 0.44 16.35
CA LEU A 13 -17.05 0.48 14.93
C LEU A 13 -17.78 -0.79 14.46
N SER A 14 -18.09 -1.73 15.37
CA SER A 14 -18.73 -3.03 15.05
C SER A 14 -20.09 -2.88 14.34
N LYS A 15 -20.82 -1.79 14.61
CA LYS A 15 -22.13 -1.48 14.02
C LYS A 15 -22.06 -0.77 12.68
N SER A 16 -20.86 -0.43 12.19
CA SER A 16 -20.70 0.22 10.89
C SER A 16 -21.10 -0.74 9.76
N ARG A 17 -22.12 -0.38 8.98
CA ARG A 17 -22.54 -1.13 7.77
C ARG A 17 -21.41 -1.26 6.73
N ALA A 18 -20.35 -0.46 6.86
CA ALA A 18 -19.19 -0.47 5.97
C ALA A 18 -18.16 -1.58 6.30
N CYS A 19 -18.22 -2.21 7.48
CA CYS A 19 -17.20 -3.14 7.96
C CYS A 19 -17.71 -4.59 7.94
N LYS A 20 -17.77 -5.24 6.77
CA LYS A 20 -17.93 -6.71 6.72
C LYS A 20 -16.62 -7.38 7.17
N ARG A 21 -16.73 -8.26 8.16
CA ARG A 21 -15.63 -9.03 8.78
C ARG A 21 -14.66 -9.57 7.71
N GLY A 22 -13.37 -9.27 7.84
CA GLY A 22 -12.30 -9.78 6.97
C GLY A 22 -11.88 -8.89 5.78
N ARG A 23 -12.51 -7.73 5.56
CA ARG A 23 -11.99 -6.73 4.61
C ARG A 23 -11.59 -5.46 5.33
N VAL A 24 -10.37 -4.99 5.07
CA VAL A 24 -9.96 -3.63 5.42
C VAL A 24 -10.87 -2.67 4.64
N CYS A 25 -11.77 -2.00 5.34
CA CYS A 25 -12.67 -1.03 4.73
C CYS A 25 -11.85 0.17 4.24
N LYS A 26 -11.92 0.46 2.94
CA LYS A 26 -11.28 1.64 2.36
C LYS A 26 -12.27 2.80 2.41
N PHE A 27 -12.10 3.69 3.37
CA PHE A 27 -12.86 4.93 3.45
C PHE A 27 -12.41 5.93 2.40
N LYS A 28 -13.36 6.59 1.74
CA LYS A 28 -13.08 7.77 0.89
C LYS A 28 -12.56 8.92 1.75
N HIS A 29 -11.92 9.91 1.13
CA HIS A 29 -11.34 11.05 1.86
C HIS A 29 -12.38 11.79 2.72
N ALA A 30 -13.56 12.09 2.17
CA ALA A 30 -14.65 12.74 2.92
C ALA A 30 -15.17 11.88 4.08
N GLU A 31 -15.28 10.57 3.90
CA GLU A 31 -15.70 9.63 4.95
C GLU A 31 -14.66 9.59 6.09
N ARG A 32 -13.37 9.60 5.76
CA ARG A 32 -12.30 9.68 6.77
C ARG A 32 -12.37 10.99 7.56
N ILE A 33 -12.58 12.12 6.88
CA ILE A 33 -12.74 13.41 7.57
C ILE A 33 -13.94 13.36 8.51
N ALA A 34 -15.08 12.82 8.05
CA ALA A 34 -16.27 12.69 8.88
C ALA A 34 -15.99 11.83 10.13
N LEU A 35 -15.31 10.69 9.97
CA LEU A 35 -14.93 9.83 11.09
C LEU A 35 -14.01 10.53 12.09
N LEU A 36 -12.99 11.25 11.60
CA LEU A 36 -12.05 11.98 12.46
C LEU A 36 -12.75 13.11 13.22
N LYS A 37 -13.67 13.83 12.56
CA LYS A 37 -14.51 14.84 13.23
C LYS A 37 -15.37 14.21 14.31
N THR A 38 -16.01 13.07 14.05
CA THR A 38 -16.83 12.37 15.05
C THR A 38 -16.00 11.85 16.22
N ALA A 39 -14.71 11.57 16.01
CA ALA A 39 -13.78 11.16 17.05
C ALA A 39 -13.22 12.35 17.88
N GLY A 40 -13.62 13.59 17.57
CA GLY A 40 -13.19 14.78 18.30
C GLY A 40 -11.81 15.33 17.89
N VAL A 41 -11.27 14.90 16.76
CA VAL A 41 -9.98 15.40 16.25
C VAL A 41 -10.14 16.83 15.70
N ASP A 42 -9.21 17.73 16.05
CA ASP A 42 -9.25 19.12 15.56
C ASP A 42 -9.04 19.17 14.04
N LEU A 43 -9.67 20.15 13.38
CA LEU A 43 -9.53 20.38 11.94
C LEU A 43 -8.07 20.61 11.54
N ARG A 44 -7.28 21.23 12.41
CA ARG A 44 -5.84 21.47 12.18
C ARG A 44 -5.05 20.16 12.13
N GLU A 45 -5.32 19.25 13.07
CA GLU A 45 -4.68 17.93 13.09
C GLU A 45 -5.13 17.08 11.89
N ILE A 46 -6.41 17.12 11.53
CA ILE A 46 -6.91 16.44 10.33
C ILE A 46 -6.17 16.94 9.07
N ALA A 47 -5.94 18.25 8.96
CA ALA A 47 -5.18 18.81 7.84
C ALA A 47 -3.72 18.33 7.84
N SER A 48 -3.07 18.29 9.00
CA SER A 48 -1.71 17.74 9.15
C SER A 48 -1.63 16.27 8.70
N TYR A 49 -2.56 15.42 9.14
CA TYR A 49 -2.62 14.03 8.70
C TYR A 49 -2.84 13.91 7.18
N CYS A 50 -3.60 14.82 6.59
CA CYS A 50 -3.80 14.83 5.14
C CYS A 50 -2.53 15.22 4.39
N GLY A 51 -1.77 16.19 4.90
CA GLY A 51 -0.46 16.60 4.36
C GLY A 51 0.53 15.44 4.38
N GLU A 52 0.77 14.84 5.55
CA GLU A 52 1.68 13.70 5.69
C GLU A 52 1.29 12.53 4.77
N ALA A 53 -0.01 12.26 4.65
CA ALA A 53 -0.49 11.20 3.78
C ALA A 53 -0.30 11.49 2.29
N ILE A 54 -0.21 12.76 1.88
CA ILE A 54 0.15 13.15 0.51
C ILE A 54 1.64 12.92 0.29
N ASP A 55 2.48 13.41 1.21
CA ASP A 55 3.94 13.31 1.12
C ASP A 55 4.39 11.85 1.02
N ILE A 56 3.81 10.96 1.85
CA ILE A 56 4.08 9.51 1.78
C ILE A 56 3.69 8.92 0.42
N ARG A 57 2.59 9.37 -0.18
CA ARG A 57 2.16 8.86 -1.50
C ARG A 57 3.10 9.35 -2.60
N GLN A 58 3.54 10.60 -2.54
CA GLN A 58 4.49 11.16 -3.49
C GLN A 58 5.84 10.45 -3.40
N SER A 59 6.40 10.34 -2.19
CA SER A 59 7.64 9.61 -1.93
C SER A 59 7.59 8.16 -2.43
N ARG A 60 6.47 7.45 -2.20
CA ARG A 60 6.29 6.08 -2.72
C ARG A 60 6.22 6.05 -4.24
N ALA A 61 5.54 7.00 -4.87
CA ALA A 61 5.44 7.07 -6.32
C ALA A 61 6.82 7.31 -6.94
N GLU A 62 7.61 8.21 -6.36
CA GLU A 62 8.99 8.49 -6.77
C GLU A 62 9.88 7.26 -6.62
N ALA A 63 9.86 6.60 -5.45
CA ALA A 63 10.63 5.38 -5.21
C ALA A 63 10.28 4.25 -6.19
N ILE A 64 8.99 4.09 -6.54
CA ILE A 64 8.56 3.11 -7.54
C ILE A 64 9.13 3.44 -8.92
N ILE A 65 9.16 4.73 -9.30
CA ILE A 65 9.73 5.18 -10.57
C ILE A 65 11.23 4.91 -10.60
N GLU A 66 11.94 5.25 -9.54
CA GLU A 66 13.39 5.02 -9.41
C GLU A 66 13.72 3.54 -9.50
N TYR A 67 13.06 2.70 -8.71
CA TYR A 67 13.23 1.24 -8.74
C TYR A 67 12.97 0.66 -10.13
N ARG A 68 11.94 1.14 -10.85
CA ARG A 68 11.67 0.72 -12.23
C ARG A 68 12.77 1.12 -13.18
N ARG A 69 13.34 2.33 -13.03
CA ARG A 69 14.47 2.81 -13.85
C ARG A 69 15.72 1.98 -13.60
N GLU A 70 16.05 1.72 -12.34
CA GLU A 70 17.19 0.89 -11.98
C GLU A 70 17.05 -0.53 -12.54
N LYS A 71 15.87 -1.13 -12.39
CA LYS A 71 15.59 -2.46 -12.95
C LYS A 71 15.70 -2.50 -14.47
N LEU A 72 15.32 -1.43 -15.17
CA LEU A 72 15.49 -1.32 -16.62
C LEU A 72 16.98 -1.25 -17.00
N ARG A 73 17.76 -0.40 -16.31
CA ARG A 73 19.22 -0.31 -16.55
C ARG A 73 19.94 -1.61 -16.28
N ALA A 74 19.60 -2.31 -15.19
CA ALA A 74 20.17 -3.62 -14.88
C ALA A 74 19.87 -4.63 -15.99
N ARG A 75 18.64 -4.63 -16.52
CA ARG A 75 18.26 -5.48 -17.65
C ARG A 75 18.98 -5.12 -18.94
N GLU A 76 19.18 -3.83 -19.22
CA GLU A 76 19.93 -3.36 -20.38
C GLU A 76 21.40 -3.80 -20.29
N ALA A 77 22.03 -3.68 -19.12
CA ALA A 77 23.39 -4.18 -18.88
C ALA A 77 23.50 -5.71 -18.97
N GLU A 78 22.49 -6.46 -18.52
CA GLU A 78 22.41 -7.91 -18.73
C GLU A 78 22.27 -8.30 -20.20
N ILE A 79 21.58 -7.48 -21.01
CA ILE A 79 21.44 -7.72 -22.46
C ILE A 79 22.74 -7.39 -23.19
N GLU A 80 23.39 -6.27 -22.85
CA GLU A 80 24.68 -5.86 -23.43
C GLU A 80 25.81 -6.83 -23.10
N SER A 81 25.73 -7.56 -21.98
CA SER A 81 26.69 -8.60 -21.62
C SER A 81 26.39 -9.97 -22.25
N PHE A 82 25.31 -10.12 -23.02
CA PHE A 82 24.86 -11.40 -23.60
C PHE A 82 25.16 -11.56 -25.11
N ASP A 83 26.11 -10.78 -25.66
CA ASP A 83 26.59 -10.93 -27.04
C ASP A 83 27.58 -12.12 -27.22
N ASP A 84 27.67 -13.04 -26.26
CA ASP A 84 28.34 -14.35 -26.39
C ASP A 84 27.35 -15.51 -26.20
N GLU A 85 27.15 -16.27 -27.28
CA GLU A 85 26.52 -17.61 -27.41
C GLU A 85 24.99 -17.76 -27.11
N PRO A 86 24.18 -18.27 -28.08
CA PRO A 86 22.74 -18.38 -27.94
C PRO A 86 22.34 -19.53 -26.99
N THR A 87 22.13 -19.21 -25.71
CA THR A 87 21.60 -20.21 -24.76
C THR A 87 20.09 -20.48 -24.98
N PRO A 88 19.65 -21.75 -25.01
CA PRO A 88 18.27 -22.10 -25.27
C PRO A 88 17.36 -21.77 -24.07
N LYS A 89 16.36 -20.91 -24.28
CA LYS A 89 15.34 -20.57 -23.28
C LYS A 89 14.58 -21.83 -22.83
N ARG A 90 14.67 -22.16 -21.54
CA ARG A 90 13.94 -23.28 -20.93
C ARG A 90 12.43 -23.07 -21.14
N ARG A 91 11.80 -23.97 -21.90
CA ARG A 91 10.35 -23.97 -22.11
C ARG A 91 9.64 -24.16 -20.78
N ARG A 92 8.66 -23.28 -20.49
CA ARG A 92 7.76 -23.43 -19.35
C ARG A 92 6.96 -24.73 -19.55
N MET A 93 7.11 -25.69 -18.65
CA MET A 93 6.35 -26.94 -18.66
C MET A 93 4.86 -26.60 -18.41
N TYR A 94 4.02 -26.88 -19.39
CA TYR A 94 2.57 -26.71 -19.28
C TYR A 94 1.99 -27.94 -18.58
N TYR A 95 1.36 -27.74 -17.42
CA TYR A 95 0.57 -28.77 -16.76
C TYR A 95 -0.90 -28.55 -17.12
N PRO A 96 -1.54 -29.43 -17.92
CA PRO A 96 -2.98 -29.39 -18.09
C PRO A 96 -3.65 -29.71 -16.76
N THR A 97 -4.46 -28.79 -16.26
CA THR A 97 -5.35 -29.07 -15.13
C THR A 97 -6.40 -30.05 -15.59
N ALA A 98 -6.37 -31.28 -15.04
CA ALA A 98 -7.36 -32.30 -15.32
C ALA A 98 -8.77 -31.74 -15.06
N THR A 99 -9.56 -31.63 -16.12
CA THR A 99 -11.01 -31.47 -16.04
C THR A 99 -11.58 -32.71 -15.36
N MET A 100 -12.07 -32.53 -14.13
CA MET A 100 -12.91 -33.53 -13.48
C MET A 100 -14.29 -33.54 -14.18
N ALA A 101 -14.60 -34.70 -14.75
CA ALA A 101 -15.91 -35.29 -15.11
C ALA A 101 -17.01 -34.36 -15.64
#